data_AF-A0AA37NXW9-F1
#
_entry.id   AF-A0AA37NXW9-F1
#
_cell.length_a   1.000
_cell.length_b   1.000
_cell.length_c   1.000
_cell.angle_alpha   90.00
_cell.angle_beta   90.00
_cell.angle_gamma   90.00
#
_symmetry.space_group_name_H-M   'P 1'
#
loop_
_entity.id
_entity.type
_entity.pdbx_description
1 polymer ?
#
loop_
_entity_poly.entity_id
_entity_poly.type
_entity_poly.pdbx_seq_one_letter_code
_entity_poly.pdbx_strand_id
1 'polypeptide(L)'
;MCTNLSDITLPEQITTFSGSVFWGCEKLNKIDIPNSVTWIGPYSFYGCIGINKLTIKSKCAILKHSFDNCKNLQEIIFPESMDYIESDAFRGCHIDKIYCTGVPFSIKDDSFDERTKTECKLFVPNGMYNKYAWESKYWSEFKNIKEYNQNTVDNECVSFNNVNIRVIRRNIVLETVQNTHVSIYNINGTLVFSSSVKNNVSIPLQSGFYIVKYNDETKKIAIL
;
A
#
# COMPACT_ATOMS: atom_id res chain seq x y z
N MET A 1 -0.99 25.66 8.65
CA MET A 1 -1.10 24.34 9.30
C MET A 1 -2.58 24.02 9.45
N CYS A 2 -3.04 22.91 8.88
CA CYS A 2 -4.46 22.53 8.89
C CYS A 2 -4.68 21.37 9.88
N THR A 3 -4.60 21.68 11.18
CA THR A 3 -4.59 20.68 12.27
C THR A 3 -5.91 19.93 12.48
N ASN A 4 -7.00 20.36 11.83
CA ASN A 4 -8.31 19.71 11.89
C ASN A 4 -8.69 18.88 10.67
N LEU A 5 -7.86 18.89 9.61
CA LEU A 5 -8.15 18.12 8.40
C LEU A 5 -7.91 16.63 8.67
N SER A 6 -8.99 15.84 8.78
CA SER A 6 -8.90 14.38 9.00
C SER A 6 -8.89 13.58 7.71
N ASP A 7 -9.61 14.08 6.71
CA ASP A 7 -9.85 13.41 5.44
C ASP A 7 -9.80 14.43 4.31
N ILE A 8 -9.28 13.98 3.17
CA ILE A 8 -9.25 14.78 1.94
C ILE A 8 -9.58 13.88 0.75
N THR A 9 -10.50 14.35 -0.09
CA THR A 9 -10.69 13.78 -1.42
C THR A 9 -9.88 14.63 -2.40
N LEU A 10 -8.81 14.06 -2.95
CA LEU A 10 -7.97 14.75 -3.92
C LEU A 10 -8.64 14.72 -5.30
N PRO A 11 -8.74 15.86 -6.00
CA PRO A 11 -9.28 15.87 -7.35
C PRO A 11 -8.34 15.13 -8.30
N GLU A 12 -8.88 14.36 -9.24
CA GLU A 12 -8.10 13.57 -10.20
C GLU A 12 -7.23 14.42 -11.16
N GLN A 13 -7.44 15.74 -11.17
CA GLN A 13 -6.70 16.68 -12.00
C GLN A 13 -5.50 17.30 -11.28
N ILE A 14 -5.26 16.98 -10.00
CA ILE A 14 -4.10 17.52 -9.29
C ILE A 14 -2.83 16.97 -9.92
N THR A 15 -1.98 17.86 -10.43
CA THR A 15 -0.73 17.48 -11.08
C THR A 15 0.45 17.54 -10.12
N THR A 16 0.36 18.32 -9.05
CA THR A 16 1.50 18.57 -8.16
C THR A 16 1.04 18.86 -6.74
N PHE A 17 1.84 18.46 -5.75
CA PHE A 17 1.78 19.04 -4.42
C PHE A 17 2.90 20.06 -4.30
N SER A 18 2.57 21.34 -4.10
CA SER A 18 3.56 22.37 -3.81
C SER A 18 4.17 22.14 -2.42
N GLY A 19 5.37 22.68 -2.20
CA GLY A 19 6.04 22.52 -0.90
C GLY A 19 5.17 22.96 0.27
N SER A 20 5.23 22.22 1.38
CA SER A 20 4.52 22.50 2.64
C SER A 20 2.98 22.51 2.60
N VAL A 21 2.33 22.05 1.53
CA VAL A 21 0.87 22.19 1.34
C VAL A 21 0.01 21.54 2.44
N PHE A 22 0.46 20.43 3.02
CA PHE A 22 -0.16 19.74 4.16
C PHE A 22 0.76 19.72 5.39
N TRP A 23 1.68 20.68 5.53
CA TRP A 23 2.57 20.74 6.70
C TRP A 23 1.76 20.72 8.01
N GLY A 24 2.04 19.72 8.85
CA GLY A 24 1.47 19.59 10.20
C GLY A 24 -0.02 19.26 10.19
N CYS A 25 -0.55 18.62 9.14
CA CYS A 25 -1.90 18.07 9.14
C CYS A 25 -1.96 16.79 9.99
N GLU A 26 -1.86 16.95 11.32
CA GLU A 26 -1.69 15.85 12.27
C GLU A 26 -2.86 14.87 12.32
N LYS A 27 -4.06 15.29 11.91
CA LYS A 27 -5.26 14.44 11.88
C LYS A 27 -5.49 13.72 10.56
N LEU A 28 -4.73 14.04 9.51
CA LEU A 28 -4.92 13.45 8.19
C LEU A 28 -4.53 11.97 8.24
N ASN A 29 -5.51 11.06 8.19
CA ASN A 29 -5.28 9.64 8.52
C ASN A 29 -4.74 8.81 7.34
N LYS A 30 -5.13 9.17 6.12
CA LYS A 30 -4.79 8.44 4.90
C LYS A 30 -4.60 9.43 3.76
N ILE A 31 -3.70 9.09 2.85
CA ILE A 31 -3.60 9.79 1.58
C ILE A 31 -3.36 8.80 0.42
N ASP A 32 -4.18 8.96 -0.63
CA ASP A 32 -4.02 8.26 -1.89
C ASP A 32 -3.59 9.28 -2.96
N ILE A 33 -2.35 9.20 -3.43
CA ILE A 33 -1.80 10.10 -4.45
C ILE A 33 -2.30 9.64 -5.84
N PRO A 34 -3.07 10.48 -6.57
CA PRO A 34 -3.69 10.08 -7.83
C PRO A 34 -2.69 10.03 -8.99
N ASN A 35 -3.05 9.31 -10.06
CA ASN A 35 -2.19 9.01 -11.22
C ASN A 35 -1.64 10.23 -11.96
N SER A 36 -2.31 11.38 -11.84
CA SER A 36 -1.98 12.64 -12.50
C SER A 36 -0.79 13.37 -11.89
N VAL A 37 -0.37 12.99 -10.67
CA VAL A 37 0.65 13.73 -9.91
C VAL A 37 2.03 13.45 -10.47
N THR A 38 2.80 14.49 -10.77
CA THR A 38 4.18 14.40 -11.28
C THR A 38 5.22 14.62 -10.19
N TRP A 39 4.91 15.41 -9.14
CA TRP A 39 5.79 15.53 -7.99
C TRP A 39 5.07 15.90 -6.68
N ILE A 40 5.71 15.51 -5.58
CA ILE A 40 5.39 15.90 -4.22
C ILE A 40 6.49 16.83 -3.72
N GLY A 41 6.14 18.09 -3.49
CA GLY A 41 7.07 19.16 -3.17
C GLY A 41 7.73 19.03 -1.80
N PRO A 42 8.82 19.76 -1.54
CA PRO A 42 9.54 19.67 -0.27
C PRO A 42 8.63 19.97 0.92
N TYR A 43 8.74 19.17 1.98
CA TYR A 43 7.93 19.32 3.20
C TYR A 43 6.41 19.21 3.02
N SER A 44 5.89 18.74 1.87
CA SER A 44 4.45 18.73 1.58
C SER A 44 3.60 18.11 2.68
N PHE A 45 4.07 17.03 3.29
CA PHE A 45 3.43 16.29 4.38
C PHE A 45 4.29 16.27 5.65
N TYR A 46 5.20 17.23 5.81
CA TYR A 46 6.06 17.28 7.00
C TYR A 46 5.22 17.27 8.28
N GLY A 47 5.53 16.34 9.20
CA GLY A 47 4.85 16.22 10.48
C GLY A 47 3.38 15.79 10.41
N CYS A 48 2.93 15.18 9.31
CA CYS A 48 1.58 14.59 9.22
C CYS A 48 1.52 13.27 10.00
N ILE A 49 1.48 13.37 11.33
CA ILE A 49 1.53 12.20 12.21
C ILE A 49 0.30 11.30 12.11
N GLY A 50 -0.83 11.75 11.56
CA GLY A 50 -2.03 10.93 11.39
C GLY A 50 -1.90 9.88 10.28
N ILE A 51 -1.05 10.14 9.27
CA ILE A 51 -0.98 9.30 8.08
C ILE A 51 -0.38 7.96 8.47
N ASN A 52 -1.19 6.90 8.38
CA ASN A 52 -0.75 5.54 8.66
C ASN A 52 -0.46 4.71 7.41
N LYS A 53 -1.05 5.09 6.28
CA LYS A 53 -0.90 4.45 4.98
C LYS A 53 -0.81 5.48 3.86
N LEU A 54 0.19 5.28 3.00
CA LEU A 54 0.44 6.07 1.80
C LEU A 54 0.32 5.16 0.57
N THR A 55 -0.66 5.45 -0.30
CA THR A 55 -0.76 4.79 -1.61
C THR A 55 -0.33 5.78 -2.69
N ILE A 56 0.63 5.41 -3.52
CA ILE A 56 1.04 6.20 -4.68
C ILE A 56 0.65 5.46 -5.94
N LYS A 57 -0.10 6.12 -6.82
CA LYS A 57 -0.56 5.53 -8.07
C LYS A 57 0.07 6.17 -9.32
N SER A 58 0.75 7.30 -9.14
CA SER A 58 1.44 8.04 -10.19
C SER A 58 2.92 7.71 -10.29
N LYS A 59 3.46 7.86 -11.49
CA LYS A 59 4.89 8.03 -11.69
C LYS A 59 5.30 9.44 -11.28
N CYS A 60 5.60 9.64 -10.00
CA CYS A 60 5.97 10.95 -9.46
C CYS A 60 7.34 10.96 -8.79
N ALA A 61 7.93 12.16 -8.67
CA ALA A 61 9.07 12.41 -7.80
C ALA A 61 8.63 12.77 -6.37
N ILE A 62 9.29 12.22 -5.35
CA ILE A 62 9.11 12.61 -3.94
C ILE A 62 10.31 13.44 -3.53
N LEU A 63 10.08 14.73 -3.25
CA LEU A 63 11.16 15.67 -2.98
C LEU A 63 11.59 15.68 -1.50
N LYS A 64 12.68 16.42 -1.22
CA LYS A 64 13.34 16.45 0.08
C LYS A 64 12.36 16.71 1.23
N HIS A 65 12.42 15.90 2.29
CA HIS A 65 11.55 16.00 3.48
C HIS A 65 10.04 15.90 3.21
N SER A 66 9.59 15.40 2.05
CA SER A 66 8.15 15.41 1.70
C SER A 66 7.25 14.77 2.76
N PHE A 67 7.66 13.68 3.39
CA PHE A 67 6.94 12.96 4.45
C PHE A 67 7.73 12.88 5.76
N ASP A 68 8.71 13.76 5.95
CA ASP A 68 9.54 13.76 7.16
C ASP A 68 8.67 13.93 8.43
N ASN A 69 8.97 13.15 9.47
CA ASN A 69 8.25 13.09 10.73
C ASN A 69 6.78 12.64 10.61
N CYS A 70 6.38 11.93 9.55
CA CYS A 70 5.11 11.18 9.52
C CYS A 70 5.23 9.92 10.40
N LYS A 71 5.18 10.11 11.73
CA LYS A 71 5.59 9.10 12.73
C LYS A 71 4.72 7.84 12.77
N ASN A 72 3.47 7.91 12.31
CA ASN A 72 2.58 6.74 12.28
C ASN A 72 2.52 6.08 10.89
N LEU A 73 3.28 6.56 9.90
CA LEU A 73 3.29 5.97 8.56
C LEU A 73 3.92 4.58 8.62
N GLN A 74 3.07 3.55 8.53
CA GLN A 74 3.44 2.13 8.67
C GLN A 74 3.49 1.39 7.33
N GLU A 75 2.70 1.82 6.35
CA GLU A 75 2.59 1.13 5.07
C GLU A 75 2.70 2.09 3.88
N ILE A 76 3.57 1.75 2.92
CA ILE A 76 3.69 2.44 1.64
C ILE A 76 3.46 1.47 0.50
N ILE A 77 2.67 1.89 -0.48
CA ILE A 77 2.48 1.18 -1.74
C ILE A 77 2.98 2.08 -2.88
N PHE A 78 4.07 1.66 -3.52
CA PHE A 78 4.62 2.30 -4.72
C PHE A 78 4.06 1.64 -5.99
N PRO A 79 3.81 2.42 -7.05
CA PRO A 79 3.33 1.90 -8.33
C PRO A 79 4.46 1.24 -9.13
N GLU A 80 4.14 0.74 -10.34
CA GLU A 80 5.12 0.00 -11.17
C GLU A 80 6.32 0.85 -11.59
N SER A 81 6.13 2.17 -11.63
CA SER A 81 7.17 3.13 -11.96
C SER A 81 7.03 4.37 -11.08
N MET A 82 8.14 4.77 -10.49
CA MET A 82 8.36 6.08 -9.87
C MET A 82 9.52 6.76 -10.61
N ASP A 83 9.63 8.08 -10.47
CA ASP A 83 10.81 8.80 -10.96
C ASP A 83 11.97 8.65 -9.97
N TYR A 84 11.88 9.32 -8.82
CA TYR A 84 12.88 9.22 -7.77
C TYR A 84 12.36 9.65 -6.39
N ILE A 85 13.08 9.26 -5.34
CA ILE A 85 12.91 9.77 -3.97
C ILE A 85 14.19 10.50 -3.57
N GLU A 86 14.03 11.74 -3.11
CA GLU A 86 15.10 12.62 -2.62
C GLU A 86 15.48 12.32 -1.16
N SER A 87 16.51 13.03 -0.69
CA SER A 87 17.04 12.89 0.67
C SER A 87 16.00 13.21 1.74
N ASP A 88 16.07 12.49 2.87
CA ASP A 88 15.21 12.67 4.05
C ASP A 88 13.69 12.58 3.78
N ALA A 89 13.26 12.10 2.61
CA ALA A 89 11.86 12.12 2.22
C ALA A 89 10.95 11.41 3.23
N PHE A 90 11.43 10.35 3.87
CA PHE A 90 10.75 9.58 4.92
C PHE A 90 11.54 9.53 6.23
N ARG A 91 12.35 10.56 6.51
CA ARG A 91 13.07 10.66 7.79
C ARG A 91 12.10 10.70 8.96
N GLY A 92 12.37 9.98 10.04
CA GLY A 92 11.52 9.91 11.22
C GLY A 92 10.19 9.18 11.03
N CYS A 93 10.02 8.43 9.93
CA CYS A 93 8.90 7.52 9.72
C CYS A 93 9.16 6.14 10.32
N HIS A 94 8.10 5.45 10.74
CA HIS A 94 8.15 4.10 11.31
C HIS A 94 7.47 3.09 10.37
N ILE A 95 8.09 2.87 9.22
CA ILE A 95 7.50 2.06 8.15
C ILE A 95 7.76 0.58 8.41
N ASP A 96 6.69 -0.20 8.55
CA ASP A 96 6.74 -1.65 8.79
C ASP A 96 6.71 -2.46 7.48
N LYS A 97 6.04 -1.91 6.45
CA LYS A 97 5.85 -2.58 5.16
C LYS A 97 5.96 -1.59 4.00
N ILE A 98 6.70 -2.02 2.97
CA ILE A 98 6.74 -1.36 1.67
C ILE A 98 6.36 -2.39 0.62
N TYR A 99 5.47 -2.01 -0.28
CA TYR A 99 5.14 -2.77 -1.47
C TYR A 99 5.63 -2.01 -2.69
N CYS A 100 6.55 -2.60 -3.44
CA CYS A 100 6.93 -2.10 -4.76
C CYS A 100 6.27 -2.98 -5.82
N THR A 101 5.52 -2.38 -6.76
CA THR A 101 4.84 -3.16 -7.80
C THR A 101 5.60 -3.30 -9.10
N GLY A 102 6.85 -2.82 -9.19
CA GLY A 102 7.68 -2.90 -10.39
C GLY A 102 9.17 -3.03 -10.11
N VAL A 103 9.97 -2.56 -11.05
CA VAL A 103 11.44 -2.56 -10.97
C VAL A 103 11.94 -1.49 -9.98
N PRO A 104 13.13 -1.65 -9.39
CA PRO A 104 13.67 -0.63 -8.48
C PRO A 104 13.86 0.72 -9.21
N PHE A 105 13.41 1.79 -8.58
CA PHE A 105 13.60 3.17 -9.05
C PHE A 105 14.67 3.91 -8.21
N SER A 106 15.05 5.12 -8.62
CA SER A 106 16.13 5.85 -7.94
C SER A 106 15.68 6.38 -6.57
N ILE A 107 16.47 6.11 -5.53
CA ILE A 107 16.31 6.72 -4.20
C ILE A 107 17.65 7.30 -3.75
N LYS A 108 17.66 8.17 -2.74
CA LYS A 108 18.88 8.57 -2.03
C LYS A 108 19.15 7.59 -0.89
N ASP A 109 20.40 7.54 -0.44
CA ASP A 109 20.79 6.74 0.73
C ASP A 109 20.03 7.14 1.98
N ASP A 110 19.82 8.43 2.20
CA ASP A 110 19.11 8.97 3.36
C ASP A 110 17.59 9.16 3.12
N SER A 111 17.01 8.60 2.05
CA SER A 111 15.56 8.69 1.81
C SER A 111 14.73 7.98 2.89
N PHE A 112 15.29 6.94 3.51
CA PHE A 112 14.69 6.16 4.62
C PHE A 112 15.71 6.01 5.75
N ASP A 113 15.25 6.05 7.00
CA ASP A 113 16.12 5.87 8.17
C ASP A 113 16.65 4.42 8.27
N GLU A 114 17.78 4.24 8.98
CA GLU A 114 18.39 2.94 9.22
C GLU A 114 17.40 1.93 9.84
N ARG A 115 16.56 2.38 10.77
CA ARG A 115 15.51 1.54 11.36
C ARG A 115 14.58 0.97 10.28
N THR A 116 14.10 1.82 9.37
CA THR A 116 13.22 1.38 8.26
C THR A 116 13.95 0.36 7.39
N LYS A 117 15.18 0.63 6.97
CA LYS A 117 15.96 -0.30 6.15
C LYS A 117 16.18 -1.66 6.82
N THR A 118 16.34 -1.68 8.14
CA THR A 118 16.66 -2.89 8.89
C THR A 118 15.44 -3.69 9.37
N GLU A 119 14.31 -3.04 9.63
CA GLU A 119 13.11 -3.67 10.22
C GLU A 119 11.96 -3.84 9.21
N CYS A 120 11.82 -2.96 8.23
CA CYS A 120 10.70 -2.98 7.27
C CYS A 120 10.73 -4.26 6.41
N LYS A 121 9.55 -4.85 6.20
CA LYS A 121 9.35 -5.90 5.19
C LYS A 121 9.17 -5.25 3.83
N LEU A 122 10.18 -5.36 2.98
CA LEU A 122 10.13 -4.87 1.59
C LEU A 122 9.59 -5.99 0.69
N PHE A 123 8.35 -5.84 0.24
CA PHE A 123 7.70 -6.74 -0.70
C PHE A 123 7.99 -6.30 -2.13
N VAL A 124 8.63 -7.17 -2.90
CA VAL A 124 9.01 -6.94 -4.29
C VAL A 124 8.41 -8.02 -5.20
N PRO A 125 8.25 -7.76 -6.49
CA PRO A 125 7.70 -8.75 -7.40
C PRO A 125 8.49 -10.06 -7.50
N ASN A 126 7.81 -11.14 -7.87
CA ASN A 126 8.46 -12.39 -8.20
C ASN A 126 9.48 -12.21 -9.33
N GLY A 127 10.69 -12.74 -9.13
CA GLY A 127 11.81 -12.58 -10.05
C GLY A 127 12.56 -11.25 -9.91
N MET A 128 12.11 -10.32 -9.07
CA MET A 128 12.77 -9.02 -8.85
C MET A 128 13.69 -9.00 -7.63
N TYR A 129 13.77 -10.08 -6.82
CA TYR A 129 14.61 -10.10 -5.63
C TYR A 129 16.02 -9.60 -5.89
N ASN A 130 16.69 -10.16 -6.92
CA ASN A 130 18.09 -9.81 -7.20
C ASN A 130 18.27 -8.34 -7.60
N LYS A 131 17.30 -7.77 -8.34
CA LYS A 131 17.35 -6.36 -8.74
C LYS A 131 17.31 -5.43 -7.53
N TYR A 132 16.49 -5.76 -6.53
CA TYR A 132 16.41 -4.99 -5.29
C TYR A 132 17.58 -5.28 -4.35
N ALA A 133 17.91 -6.56 -4.13
CA ALA A 133 18.87 -6.99 -3.13
C ALA A 133 20.34 -6.75 -3.52
N TRP A 134 20.68 -6.78 -4.82
CA TRP A 134 22.07 -6.80 -5.27
C TRP A 134 22.40 -5.77 -6.34
N GLU A 135 21.49 -5.51 -7.28
CA GLU A 135 21.78 -4.64 -8.42
C GLU A 135 21.46 -3.16 -8.15
N SER A 136 20.52 -2.90 -7.25
CA SER A 136 20.13 -1.55 -6.87
C SER A 136 21.11 -0.96 -5.86
N LYS A 137 21.53 0.29 -6.08
CA LYS A 137 22.48 0.99 -5.23
C LYS A 137 22.04 1.12 -3.77
N TYR A 138 20.77 1.42 -3.53
CA TYR A 138 20.26 1.75 -2.19
C TYR A 138 19.07 0.90 -1.75
N TRP A 139 18.33 0.31 -2.70
CA TRP A 139 17.32 -0.70 -2.31
C TRP A 139 17.97 -1.94 -1.68
N SER A 140 19.23 -2.21 -2.01
CA SER A 140 20.02 -3.31 -1.43
C SER A 140 20.32 -3.12 0.06
N GLU A 141 20.12 -1.92 0.61
CA GLU A 141 20.28 -1.68 2.04
C GLU A 141 19.12 -2.23 2.89
N PHE A 142 17.99 -2.59 2.27
CA PHE A 142 16.87 -3.21 2.97
C PHE A 142 17.18 -4.66 3.35
N LYS A 143 17.09 -4.99 4.64
CA LYS A 143 17.49 -6.31 5.16
C LYS A 143 16.42 -7.39 5.01
N ASN A 144 15.14 -7.02 4.90
CA ASN A 144 14.02 -7.97 4.88
C ASN A 144 13.24 -7.92 3.55
N ILE A 145 13.93 -8.18 2.44
CA ILE A 145 13.32 -8.25 1.10
C ILE A 145 12.59 -9.59 0.93
N LYS A 146 11.34 -9.55 0.47
CA LYS A 146 10.52 -10.73 0.20
C LYS A 146 9.86 -10.60 -1.15
N GLU A 147 9.95 -11.65 -1.96
CA GLU A 147 9.15 -11.71 -3.17
C GLU A 147 7.69 -11.99 -2.86
N TYR A 148 6.81 -11.37 -3.62
CA TYR A 148 5.39 -11.70 -3.67
C TYR A 148 5.01 -12.00 -5.13
N ASN A 149 3.97 -12.80 -5.33
CA ASN A 149 3.54 -13.15 -6.68
C ASN A 149 2.89 -11.92 -7.35
N GLN A 150 3.47 -11.46 -8.47
CA GLN A 150 2.95 -10.33 -9.25
C GLN A 150 1.83 -10.72 -10.21
N ASN A 151 1.63 -12.02 -10.50
CA ASN A 151 0.47 -12.51 -11.26
C ASN A 151 -0.81 -12.50 -10.41
N THR A 152 -0.72 -11.81 -9.29
CA THR A 152 -1.81 -11.40 -8.44
C THR A 152 -1.77 -9.88 -8.28
N VAL A 153 -1.62 -9.14 -9.37
CA VAL A 153 -1.92 -7.68 -9.40
C VAL A 153 -3.44 -7.43 -9.31
N ASP A 154 -4.25 -8.49 -9.24
CA ASP A 154 -5.59 -8.50 -8.63
C ASP A 154 -5.65 -9.17 -7.23
N ASN A 155 -4.51 -9.46 -6.57
CA ASN A 155 -4.44 -9.67 -5.10
C ASN A 155 -4.29 -8.31 -4.44
N GLU A 156 -5.35 -7.52 -4.52
CA GLU A 156 -5.70 -6.76 -3.33
C GLU A 156 -5.73 -7.77 -2.18
N CYS A 157 -4.97 -7.50 -1.10
CA CYS A 157 -5.54 -7.80 0.20
C CYS A 157 -6.79 -6.93 0.25
N VAL A 158 -7.92 -7.44 -0.27
CA VAL A 158 -9.11 -6.62 -0.34
C VAL A 158 -9.62 -6.61 1.08
N SER A 159 -9.34 -5.52 1.78
CA SER A 159 -9.87 -5.30 3.10
C SER A 159 -11.12 -4.45 2.99
N PHE A 160 -12.17 -4.89 3.68
CA PHE A 160 -13.25 -4.02 4.11
C PHE A 160 -13.45 -4.24 5.60
N ASN A 161 -13.50 -3.15 6.35
CA ASN A 161 -13.71 -3.16 7.80
C ASN A 161 -12.83 -4.21 8.50
N ASN A 162 -13.46 -5.29 9.00
CA ASN A 162 -12.82 -6.34 9.80
C ASN A 162 -12.47 -7.62 9.01
N VAL A 163 -12.58 -7.61 7.68
CA VAL A 163 -12.33 -8.77 6.82
C VAL A 163 -11.22 -8.45 5.82
N ASN A 164 -10.12 -9.20 5.89
CA ASN A 164 -9.08 -9.18 4.88
C ASN A 164 -9.24 -10.39 3.96
N ILE A 165 -9.17 -10.18 2.64
CA ILE A 165 -9.31 -11.23 1.64
C ILE A 165 -7.99 -11.39 0.90
N ARG A 166 -7.51 -12.62 0.75
CA ARG A 166 -6.34 -12.94 -0.08
C ARG A 166 -6.67 -14.11 -1.01
N VAL A 167 -6.06 -14.17 -2.19
CA VAL A 167 -6.09 -15.39 -3.00
C VAL A 167 -4.74 -16.10 -2.89
N ILE A 168 -4.75 -17.31 -2.36
CA ILE A 168 -3.56 -18.16 -2.20
C ILE A 168 -3.77 -19.46 -2.97
N ARG A 169 -3.00 -19.63 -4.06
CA ARG A 169 -3.17 -20.72 -5.03
C ARG A 169 -4.57 -20.68 -5.65
N ARG A 170 -5.45 -21.61 -5.28
CA ARG A 170 -6.86 -21.69 -5.70
C ARG A 170 -7.82 -21.50 -4.52
N ASN A 171 -7.39 -20.79 -3.49
CA ASN A 171 -8.21 -20.55 -2.32
C ASN A 171 -8.43 -19.06 -2.12
N ILE A 172 -9.67 -18.69 -1.79
CA ILE A 172 -9.93 -17.42 -1.13
C ILE A 172 -9.67 -17.62 0.36
N VAL A 173 -8.73 -16.86 0.89
CA VAL A 173 -8.38 -16.82 2.31
C VAL A 173 -9.01 -15.58 2.92
N LEU A 174 -9.93 -15.80 3.85
CA LEU A 174 -10.58 -14.76 4.65
C LEU A 174 -9.90 -14.69 6.00
N GLU A 175 -9.43 -13.52 6.41
CA GLU A 175 -8.87 -13.24 7.74
C GLU A 175 -9.77 -12.22 8.44
N THR A 176 -10.36 -12.60 9.57
CA THR A 176 -11.34 -11.77 10.30
C THR A 176 -10.93 -11.52 11.74
N VAL A 177 -11.08 -10.28 12.21
CA VAL A 177 -10.70 -9.88 13.58
C VAL A 177 -11.73 -10.36 14.62
N GLN A 178 -12.99 -10.46 14.21
CA GLN A 178 -14.12 -10.90 15.03
C GLN A 178 -15.02 -11.84 14.23
N ASN A 179 -15.93 -12.53 14.91
CA ASN A 179 -16.87 -13.45 14.26
C ASN A 179 -17.75 -12.69 13.26
N THR A 180 -17.56 -12.96 11.96
CA THR A 180 -18.08 -12.14 10.87
C THR A 180 -18.73 -13.02 9.81
N HIS A 181 -19.98 -12.73 9.45
CA HIS A 181 -20.66 -13.45 8.37
C HIS A 181 -20.21 -12.95 7.00
N VAL A 182 -19.70 -13.85 6.17
CA VAL A 182 -19.22 -13.54 4.81
C VAL A 182 -19.90 -14.48 3.82
N SER A 183 -20.33 -13.92 2.69
CA SER A 183 -20.88 -14.66 1.57
C SER A 183 -20.01 -14.45 0.33
N ILE A 184 -19.80 -15.49 -0.48
CA ILE A 184 -19.06 -15.42 -1.74
C ILE A 184 -19.97 -15.92 -2.85
N TYR A 185 -20.02 -15.17 -3.95
CA TYR A 185 -20.78 -15.47 -5.15
C TYR A 185 -19.84 -15.62 -6.35
N ASN A 186 -20.21 -16.41 -7.35
CA ASN A 186 -19.56 -16.35 -8.67
C ASN A 186 -20.12 -15.16 -9.49
N ILE A 187 -19.57 -14.91 -10.68
CA ILE A 187 -20.05 -13.84 -11.58
C ILE A 187 -21.48 -14.01 -12.09
N ASN A 188 -22.03 -15.22 -12.04
CA ASN A 188 -23.42 -15.48 -12.42
C ASN A 188 -24.38 -15.20 -11.25
N GLY A 189 -23.88 -14.67 -10.12
CA GLY A 189 -24.66 -14.41 -8.92
C GLY A 189 -25.01 -15.65 -8.10
N THR A 190 -24.43 -16.81 -8.42
CA THR A 190 -24.65 -18.04 -7.64
C THR A 190 -23.82 -18.01 -6.37
N LEU A 191 -24.44 -18.29 -5.22
CA LEU A 191 -23.75 -18.42 -3.93
C LEU A 191 -22.84 -19.64 -3.93
N VAL A 192 -21.55 -19.45 -3.64
CA VAL A 192 -20.53 -20.52 -3.57
C VAL A 192 -20.03 -20.78 -2.15
N PHE A 193 -20.16 -19.80 -1.25
CA PHE A 193 -19.81 -19.95 0.17
C PHE A 193 -20.63 -18.98 1.02
N SER A 194 -21.09 -19.40 2.20
CA SER A 194 -21.67 -18.49 3.20
C SER A 194 -21.45 -19.06 4.59
N SER A 195 -20.73 -18.34 5.45
CA SER A 195 -20.51 -18.77 6.83
C SER A 195 -20.07 -17.62 7.73
N SER A 196 -20.23 -17.82 9.03
CA SER A 196 -19.61 -16.97 10.05
C SER A 196 -18.16 -17.41 10.25
N VAL A 197 -17.23 -16.54 9.90
CA VAL A 197 -15.78 -16.76 9.97
C VAL A 197 -15.22 -16.07 11.22
N LYS A 198 -14.38 -16.78 11.97
CA LYS A 198 -13.58 -16.24 13.07
C LYS A 198 -12.14 -16.68 12.85
N ASN A 199 -11.19 -15.75 12.88
CA ASN A 199 -9.80 -15.95 12.46
C ASN A 199 -9.68 -16.16 10.94
N ASN A 200 -8.86 -17.14 10.52
CA ASN A 200 -8.51 -17.42 9.14
C ASN A 200 -9.27 -18.63 8.60
N VAL A 201 -9.94 -18.48 7.46
CA VAL A 201 -10.59 -19.57 6.72
C VAL A 201 -10.08 -19.57 5.28
N SER A 202 -9.74 -20.76 4.77
CA SER A 202 -9.30 -20.97 3.38
C SER A 202 -10.37 -21.73 2.61
N ILE A 203 -10.87 -21.14 1.53
CA ILE A 203 -12.01 -21.63 0.76
C ILE A 203 -11.50 -22.02 -0.63
N PRO A 204 -11.37 -23.32 -0.95
CA PRO A 204 -10.94 -23.77 -2.26
C PRO A 204 -12.03 -23.51 -3.29
N LEU A 205 -11.67 -22.84 -4.38
CA LEU A 205 -12.57 -22.47 -5.47
C LEU A 205 -11.86 -22.70 -6.81
N GLN A 206 -12.65 -22.85 -7.87
CA GLN A 206 -12.10 -22.99 -9.22
C GLN A 206 -11.56 -21.66 -9.74
N SER A 207 -10.78 -21.71 -10.81
CA SER A 207 -10.37 -20.49 -11.52
C SER A 207 -11.61 -19.78 -12.04
N GLY A 208 -11.71 -18.48 -11.77
CA GLY A 208 -12.87 -17.66 -12.09
C GLY A 208 -12.92 -16.37 -11.29
N PHE A 209 -13.93 -15.56 -11.58
CA PHE A 209 -14.20 -14.33 -10.86
C PHE A 209 -15.29 -14.55 -9.80
N TYR A 210 -15.11 -13.92 -8.65
CA TYR A 210 -15.97 -14.04 -7.48
C TYR A 210 -16.30 -12.68 -6.90
N ILE A 211 -17.44 -12.58 -6.22
CA ILE A 211 -17.86 -11.43 -5.42
C ILE A 211 -17.91 -11.86 -3.96
N VAL A 212 -17.07 -11.27 -3.12
CA VAL A 212 -17.12 -11.44 -1.66
C VAL A 212 -17.98 -10.31 -1.10
N LYS A 213 -18.99 -10.67 -0.31
CA LYS A 213 -19.96 -9.77 0.32
C LYS A 213 -19.86 -9.84 1.84
N TYR A 214 -19.88 -8.67 2.46
CA TYR A 214 -20.00 -8.48 3.90
C TYR A 214 -20.90 -7.29 4.18
N ASN A 215 -21.98 -7.51 4.94
CA ASN A 215 -23.06 -6.53 5.10
C ASN A 215 -23.52 -6.00 3.73
N ASP A 216 -23.47 -4.67 3.52
CA ASP A 216 -23.85 -4.00 2.28
C ASP A 216 -22.66 -3.77 1.33
N GLU A 217 -21.46 -4.21 1.71
CA GLU A 217 -20.24 -4.03 0.92
C GLU A 217 -19.93 -5.28 0.09
N THR A 218 -19.40 -5.07 -1.12
CA THR A 218 -18.99 -6.14 -2.03
C THR A 218 -17.64 -5.86 -2.67
N LYS A 219 -16.86 -6.91 -2.90
CA LYS A 219 -15.57 -6.84 -3.60
C LYS A 219 -15.41 -7.96 -4.60
N LYS A 220 -14.88 -7.60 -5.78
CA LYS A 220 -14.58 -8.54 -6.84
C LYS A 220 -13.18 -9.14 -6.63
N ILE A 221 -13.07 -10.45 -6.78
CA ILE A 221 -11.84 -11.23 -6.61
C ILE A 221 -11.66 -12.12 -7.84
N ALA A 222 -10.42 -12.32 -8.29
CA ALA A 222 -10.08 -13.27 -9.35
C ALA A 222 -9.24 -14.43 -8.79
N ILE A 223 -9.60 -15.66 -9.16
CA ILE A 223 -8.80 -16.86 -8.94
C ILE A 223 -8.35 -17.34 -10.33
N LEU A 224 -7.04 -17.49 -10.54
CA LEU A 224 -6.45 -17.91 -11.82
C LEU A 224 -5.91 -19.33 -11.73
#